data_AF-A0A815JC29-F1
#
_entry.id   AF-A0A815JC29-F1
#
_cell.length_a   1.000
_cell.length_b   1.000
_cell.length_c   1.000
_cell.angle_alpha   90.00
_cell.angle_beta   90.00
_cell.angle_gamma   90.00
#
_symmetry.space_group_name_H-M   'P 1'
#
loop_
_entity.id
_entity.type
_entity.pdbx_description
1 polymer ?
#
loop_
_entity_poly.entity_id
_entity_poly.type
_entity_poly.pdbx_seq_one_letter_code
_entity_poly.pdbx_strand_id
1 'polypeptide(L)'
;MSHNVRESNILLCGSSRVGKSTLINAICQQNLIKSNQSLNSNTKTIEQYSFESSFNNSIHKTIFWDTPGIESWNEDDIHNYMDSLIE
;
A
#
# COMPACT_ATOMS: atom_id res chain seq x y z
N MET A 1 -3.91 -6.98 -30.82
CA MET A 1 -3.36 -5.66 -30.46
C MET A 1 -2.67 -5.82 -29.11
N SER A 2 -1.38 -5.53 -29.01
CA SER A 2 -0.66 -5.56 -27.73
C SER A 2 -1.05 -4.34 -26.91
N HIS A 3 -1.75 -4.53 -25.80
CA HIS A 3 -1.93 -3.45 -24.84
C HIS A 3 -0.58 -3.11 -24.21
N ASN A 4 -0.22 -1.83 -24.21
CA ASN A 4 0.94 -1.37 -23.46
C ASN A 4 0.55 -1.46 -21.97
N VAL A 5 1.24 -2.32 -21.23
CA VAL A 5 1.06 -2.46 -19.78
C VAL A 5 2.12 -1.64 -19.09
N ARG A 6 1.70 -0.64 -18.31
CA ARG A 6 2.57 0.13 -17.43
C ARG A 6 2.33 -0.32 -16.00
N GLU A 7 3.41 -0.58 -15.27
CA GLU A 7 3.34 -0.94 -13.86
C GLU A 7 3.90 0.18 -12.99
N SER A 8 3.20 0.52 -11.91
CA SER A 8 3.62 1.45 -10.88
C SER A 8 3.55 0.78 -9.51
N ASN A 9 4.58 0.97 -8.68
CA ASN A 9 4.60 0.51 -7.30
C ASN A 9 4.41 1.70 -6.37
N ILE A 10 3.47 1.59 -5.42
CA ILE A 10 3.18 2.61 -4.41
C ILE A 10 3.29 1.96 -3.04
N LEU A 11 4.24 2.43 -2.23
CA LEU A 11 4.44 1.99 -0.86
C LEU A 11 3.77 2.98 0.10
N LEU A 12 2.94 2.48 1.00
CA LEU A 12 2.31 3.30 2.04
C LEU A 12 2.95 3.01 3.39
N CYS A 13 3.69 3.99 3.89
CA CYS A 13 4.35 3.99 5.19
C CYS A 13 3.80 5.13 6.06
N GLY A 14 3.88 4.97 7.38
CA GLY A 14 3.34 5.94 8.33
C GLY A 14 3.09 5.31 9.68
N SER A 15 2.79 6.16 10.67
CA SER A 15 2.46 5.69 12.01
C SER A 15 1.33 4.66 12.04
N SER A 16 1.25 3.89 13.12
CA SER A 16 0.14 2.97 13.30
C SER A 16 -1.20 3.72 13.38
N ARG A 17 -2.25 3.12 12.78
CA ARG A 17 -3.65 3.60 12.83
C ARG A 17 -3.95 4.95 12.15
N VAL A 18 -3.09 5.45 11.25
CA VAL A 18 -3.34 6.70 10.50
C VAL A 18 -4.22 6.53 9.25
N GLY A 19 -4.71 5.31 8.97
CA GLY A 19 -5.65 5.06 7.87
C GLY A 19 -5.03 4.67 6.52
N LYS A 20 -3.78 4.16 6.50
CA LYS A 20 -3.08 3.71 5.27
C LYS A 20 -3.92 2.71 4.45
N SER A 21 -4.37 1.63 5.07
CA SER A 21 -5.18 0.61 4.43
C SER A 21 -6.55 1.16 3.96
N THR A 22 -7.14 2.06 4.74
CA THR A 22 -8.39 2.76 4.37
C THR A 22 -8.19 3.62 3.12
N LEU A 23 -7.03 4.29 3.00
CA LEU A 23 -6.69 5.10 1.84
C LEU A 23 -6.54 4.23 0.57
N ILE A 24 -5.92 3.05 0.66
CA ILE A 24 -5.83 2.13 -0.49
C ILE A 24 -7.22 1.72 -0.96
N ASN A 25 -8.12 1.31 -0.05
CA ASN A 25 -9.50 0.98 -0.40
C ASN A 25 -10.23 2.16 -1.07
N ALA A 26 -10.02 3.38 -0.57
CA ALA A 26 -10.61 4.59 -1.14
C ALA A 26 -10.09 4.88 -2.56
N ILE A 27 -8.78 4.74 -2.79
CA ILE A 27 -8.16 4.91 -4.12
C ILE A 27 -8.71 3.87 -5.10
N CYS A 28 -8.79 2.61 -4.68
CA CYS A 28 -9.27 1.52 -5.52
C CYS A 28 -10.79 1.50 -5.69
N GLN A 29 -11.54 2.31 -4.92
CA GLN A 29 -13.00 2.31 -4.82
C GLN A 29 -13.58 0.90 -4.59
N GLN A 30 -12.80 0.05 -3.94
CA GLN A 30 -13.08 -1.37 -3.70
C GLN A 30 -12.59 -1.73 -2.31
N ASN A 31 -13.31 -2.63 -1.62
CA ASN A 31 -12.86 -3.19 -0.35
C ASN A 31 -11.82 -4.30 -0.60
N LEU A 32 -10.64 -3.90 -1.09
CA LEU A 32 -9.52 -4.82 -1.31
C LEU A 32 -8.92 -5.31 0.01
N ILE A 33 -8.87 -4.43 1.01
CA ILE A 33 -8.35 -4.72 2.35
C ILE A 33 -9.51 -4.98 3.30
N LYS A 34 -9.58 -6.20 3.85
CA LYS A 34 -10.53 -6.55 4.91
C LYS A 34 -10.02 -5.96 6.23
N SER A 35 -10.36 -4.72 6.53
CA SER A 35 -10.06 -4.14 7.84
C SER A 35 -10.85 -4.90 8.92
N ASN A 36 -10.22 -5.83 9.63
CA ASN A 36 -10.82 -6.36 10.84
C ASN A 36 -10.89 -5.20 11.85
N GLN A 37 -12.09 -4.81 12.28
CA GLN A 37 -12.35 -3.75 13.26
C GLN A 37 -11.86 -4.10 14.69
N SER A 38 -10.92 -5.03 14.83
CA SER A 38 -10.27 -5.36 16.10
C SER A 38 -9.16 -4.36 16.38
N LEU A 39 -9.14 -3.81 17.60
CA LEU A 39 -8.17 -2.84 18.15
C LEU A 39 -6.68 -3.29 18.16
N ASN A 40 -6.33 -4.38 17.49
CA ASN A 40 -4.95 -4.84 17.36
C ASN A 40 -4.35 -4.22 16.11
N SER A 41 -3.13 -3.67 16.20
CA SER A 41 -2.39 -3.06 15.08
C SER A 41 -2.52 -3.90 13.81
N ASN A 42 -3.30 -3.42 12.82
CA ASN A 42 -3.99 -4.25 11.83
C ASN A 42 -3.15 -4.70 10.63
N THR A 43 -1.85 -4.42 10.62
CA THR A 43 -0.93 -4.90 9.56
C THR A 43 0.34 -5.35 10.24
N LYS A 44 0.56 -6.67 10.36
CA LYS A 44 1.76 -7.25 11.01
C LYS A 44 2.88 -7.60 10.03
N THR A 45 2.55 -7.64 8.74
CA THR A 45 3.42 -8.00 7.62
C THR A 45 3.14 -7.05 6.48
N ILE A 46 4.10 -6.83 5.59
CA ILE A 46 3.83 -6.08 4.35
C ILE A 46 2.84 -6.88 3.50
N GLU A 47 1.79 -6.24 3.05
CA GLU A 47 0.77 -6.84 2.18
C GLU A 47 0.74 -6.15 0.81
N GLN A 48 0.48 -6.93 -0.24
CA GLN A 48 0.49 -6.45 -1.62
C GLN A 48 -0.92 -6.52 -2.22
N TYR A 49 -1.34 -5.42 -2.87
CA TYR A 49 -2.63 -5.31 -3.54
C TYR A 49 -2.45 -4.78 -4.96
N SER A 50 -2.98 -5.50 -5.96
CA SER A 50 -2.94 -5.07 -7.36
C SER A 50 -4.27 -4.43 -7.78
N PHE A 51 -4.18 -3.27 -8.42
CA PHE A 51 -5.32 -2.59 -9.03
C PHE A 51 -5.01 -2.27 -10.50
N GLU A 52 -5.87 -2.69 -11.41
CA GLU A 52 -5.73 -2.41 -12.83
C GLU A 52 -6.76 -1.38 -13.27
N SER A 53 -6.31 -0.36 -14.00
CA SER A 53 -7.18 0.59 -14.69
C SER A 53 -6.81 0.67 -16.16
N SER A 54 -7.81 0.85 -17.01
CA SER A 54 -7.62 1.01 -18.45
C SER A 54 -7.90 2.45 -18.85
N PHE A 55 -6.96 3.07 -19.55
CA PHE A 55 -7.12 4.41 -20.11
C PHE A 55 -6.44 4.49 -21.49
N ASN A 56 -7.15 4.99 -22.50
CA ASN A 56 -6.65 5.14 -23.88
C ASN A 56 -5.94 3.89 -24.43
N ASN A 57 -6.60 2.73 -24.36
CA ASN A 57 -6.07 1.41 -24.79
C ASN A 57 -4.78 0.94 -24.10
N SER A 58 -4.35 1.61 -23.03
CA SER A 58 -3.24 1.19 -22.17
C SER A 58 -3.79 0.65 -20.86
N ILE A 59 -3.17 -0.41 -20.34
CA ILE A 59 -3.47 -0.96 -19.03
C ILE A 59 -2.42 -0.43 -18.06
N HIS A 60 -2.88 0.18 -16.98
CA HIS A 60 -2.04 0.65 -15.88
C HIS A 60 -2.31 -0.25 -14.68
N LYS A 61 -1.30 -1.04 -14.31
CA LYS A 61 -1.31 -1.89 -13.14
C LYS A 61 -0.59 -1.17 -12.00
N THR A 62 -1.33 -0.85 -10.95
CA THR A 62 -0.79 -0.26 -9.74
C THR A 62 -0.66 -1.35 -8.68
N ILE A 63 0.53 -1.50 -8.12
CA ILE A 63 0.80 -2.35 -6.96
C ILE A 63 0.88 -1.46 -5.73
N PHE A 64 -0.02 -1.66 -4.78
CA PHE A 64 0.05 -1.05 -3.46
C PHE A 64 0.73 -2.00 -2.48
N TRP A 65 1.72 -1.50 -1.77
CA TRP A 65 2.39 -2.18 -0.67
C TRP A 65 1.95 -1.51 0.63
N ASP A 66 1.09 -2.18 1.40
CA ASP A 66 0.62 -1.71 2.71
C ASP A 66 1.56 -2.22 3.79
N THR A 67 2.19 -1.31 4.55
CA THR A 67 3.17 -1.68 5.57
C THR A 67 2.55 -1.64 6.98
N PRO A 68 3.12 -2.41 7.93
CA PRO A 68 2.89 -2.18 9.34
C PRO A 68 3.05 -0.72 9.73
N GLY A 69 2.26 -0.29 10.71
CA GLY A 69 2.46 1.01 11.33
C GLY A 69 3.80 1.09 12.06
N ILE A 70 4.54 2.17 11.86
CA ILE A 70 5.76 2.43 12.62
C ILE A 70 5.35 3.11 13.93
N GLU A 71 5.59 2.46 15.08
CA GLU A 71 5.18 3.01 16.38
C GLU A 71 5.99 4.26 16.74
N SER A 72 7.27 4.30 16.39
CA SER A 72 8.20 5.42 16.58
C SER A 72 8.40 6.28 15.33
N TRP A 73 7.36 6.46 14.51
CA TRP A 73 7.44 7.21 13.24
C TRP A 73 8.10 8.60 13.31
N ASN A 74 7.98 9.30 14.44
CA ASN A 74 8.56 10.64 14.63
C ASN A 74 10.02 10.60 15.14
N GLU A 75 10.50 9.44 15.55
CA GLU A 75 11.83 9.21 16.12
C GLU A 75 12.72 8.43 15.14
N ASP A 76 12.10 7.57 14.32
CA ASP A 76 12.78 6.75 13.32
C ASP A 76 13.07 7.56 12.05
N ASP A 77 14.30 7.44 11.54
CA ASP A 77 14.61 7.91 10.19
C ASP A 77 13.93 6.99 9.17
N ILE A 78 12.99 7.56 8.41
CA ILE A 78 12.23 6.84 7.40
C ILE A 78 13.13 6.18 6.35
N HIS A 79 14.30 6.74 6.05
CA HIS A 79 15.23 6.14 5.10
C HIS A 79 15.76 4.79 5.60
N ASN A 80 16.17 4.72 6.87
CA ASN A 80 16.65 3.48 7.46
C ASN A 80 15.55 2.41 7.53
N TYR A 81 14.31 2.82 7.83
CA TYR A 81 13.18 1.92 7.77
C TYR A 81 12.97 1.38 6.35
N MET A 82 13.01 2.24 5.34
CA MET A 82 12.87 1.83 3.94
C MET A 82 13.96 0.87 3.50
N ASP A 83 15.21 1.13 3.88
CA ASP A 83 16.33 0.23 3.58
C ASP A 83 16.12 -1.16 4.20
N SER A 84 15.54 -1.24 5.41
CA SER A 84 15.21 -2.52 6.05
C SER A 84 14.12 -3.33 5.34
N LEU A 85 13.34 -2.71 4.45
CA LEU A 85 12.30 -3.40 3.68
C LEU A 85 12.82 -4.02 2.37
N ILE A 86 14.08 -3.74 1.99
CA ILE A 86 14.66 -4.10 0.68
C ILE A 86 15.68 -5.27 0.78
N GLU A 87 15.86 -5.88 1.96
CA GLU A 87 16.68 -7.10 2.13
C GLU A 87 16.04 -8.39 1.60
#